data_AF-A0A1B2HEZ8-F1
#
_entry.id   AF-A0A1B2HEZ8-F1
#
_cell.length_a   1.000
_cell.length_b   1.000
_cell.length_c   1.000
_cell.angle_alpha   90.00
_cell.angle_beta   90.00
_cell.angle_gamma   90.00
#
_symmetry.space_group_name_H-M   'P 1'
#
loop_
_entity.id
_entity.type
_entity.pdbx_description
1 polymer ?
#
loop_
_entity_poly.entity_id
_entity_poly.type
_entity_poly.pdbx_seq_one_letter_code
_entity_poly.pdbx_strand_id
1 'polypeptide(L)'
;MSRGTPITSLAELRELVPEPLPQLRDKAITVVDDGSRAFVEASTFYLFATTGADGGVDVSPRGDPAGRVRAPAAAPRQSGTSAVK
;
A
#
# COMPACT_ATOMS: atom_id res chain seq x y z
N MET A 1 -11.72 2.43 -29.73
CA MET A 1 -10.77 3.23 -28.92
C MET A 1 -9.36 2.89 -29.37
N SER A 2 -8.60 3.87 -29.84
CA SER A 2 -7.19 3.63 -30.20
C SER A 2 -6.39 3.42 -28.91
N ARG A 3 -5.51 2.43 -28.88
CA ARG A 3 -4.49 2.34 -27.82
C ARG A 3 -3.47 3.46 -28.05
N GLY A 4 -2.89 3.98 -26.96
CA GLY A 4 -1.79 4.95 -27.01
C GLY A 4 -0.49 4.35 -27.53
N THR A 5 0.48 5.20 -27.86
CA THR A 5 1.83 4.79 -28.26
C THR A 5 2.56 4.15 -27.07
N PRO A 6 3.12 2.93 -27.20
CA PRO A 6 3.92 2.31 -26.14
C PRO A 6 5.21 3.11 -25.88
N ILE A 7 5.52 3.34 -24.61
CA ILE A 7 6.83 3.82 -24.16
C ILE A 7 7.72 2.59 -24.00
N THR A 8 8.84 2.54 -24.72
CA THR A 8 9.71 1.34 -24.79
C THR A 8 11.05 1.52 -24.09
N SER A 9 11.35 2.74 -23.63
CA SER A 9 12.58 3.04 -22.92
C SER A 9 12.34 3.96 -21.73
N LEU A 10 13.26 3.90 -20.76
CA LEU A 10 13.24 4.83 -19.63
C LEU A 10 13.46 6.28 -20.09
N ALA A 11 14.26 6.50 -21.14
CA ALA A 11 14.51 7.83 -21.69
C ALA A 11 13.22 8.47 -22.24
N GLU A 12 12.46 7.74 -23.07
CA GLU A 12 11.14 8.18 -23.55
C GLU A 12 10.17 8.47 -22.40
N LEU A 13 10.21 7.66 -21.33
CA LEU A 13 9.41 7.93 -20.13
C LEU A 13 9.79 9.27 -19.49
N ARG A 14 11.08 9.61 -19.44
CA ARG A 14 11.57 10.85 -18.79
C ARG A 14 11.32 12.13 -19.59
N GLU A 15 11.12 12.01 -20.90
CA GLU A 15 10.64 13.12 -21.73
C GLU A 15 9.20 13.52 -21.39
N LEU A 16 8.36 12.55 -20.98
CA LEU A 16 6.95 12.76 -20.66
C LEU A 16 6.71 12.95 -19.15
N VAL A 17 7.46 12.25 -18.32
CA VAL A 17 7.33 12.22 -16.86
C VAL A 17 8.68 12.56 -16.21
N PRO A 18 8.84 13.78 -15.67
CA PRO A 18 10.07 14.18 -14.99
C PRO A 18 10.45 13.25 -13.83
N GLU A 19 11.72 13.32 -13.39
CA GLU A 19 12.14 12.60 -12.18
C GLU A 19 11.28 13.01 -10.98
N PRO A 20 10.74 12.05 -10.20
CA PRO A 20 9.89 12.36 -9.08
C PRO A 20 10.71 13.03 -7.96
N LEU A 21 10.02 13.88 -7.21
CA LEU A 21 10.56 14.39 -5.94
C LEU A 21 11.04 13.23 -5.06
N PRO A 22 12.19 13.35 -4.37
CA PRO A 22 12.70 12.30 -3.49
C PRO A 22 11.65 11.76 -2.53
N GLN A 23 10.83 12.63 -1.94
CA GLN A 23 9.77 12.23 -1.02
C GLN A 23 8.70 11.34 -1.67
N LEU A 24 8.35 11.58 -2.93
CA LEU A 24 7.37 10.75 -3.66
C LEU A 24 7.95 9.40 -4.04
N ARG A 25 9.24 9.36 -4.39
CA ARG A 25 9.97 8.12 -4.68
C ARG A 25 10.14 7.27 -3.42
N ASP A 26 10.46 7.91 -2.30
CA ASP A 26 10.91 7.27 -1.07
C ASP A 26 9.76 7.04 -0.06
N LYS A 27 8.51 7.40 -0.41
CA LYS A 27 7.33 7.23 0.47
C LYS A 27 6.97 5.77 0.76
N ALA A 28 7.44 4.84 -0.08
CA ALA A 28 7.12 3.43 0.05
C ALA A 28 7.88 2.81 1.23
N ILE A 29 7.17 2.06 2.07
CA ILE A 29 7.76 1.32 3.18
C ILE A 29 7.50 -0.18 2.99
N THR A 30 8.44 -1.00 3.43
CA THR A 30 8.36 -2.47 3.34
C THR A 30 7.95 -3.11 4.68
N VAL A 31 7.54 -2.29 5.64
CA VAL A 31 7.20 -2.70 7.01
C VAL A 31 5.85 -2.15 7.41
N VAL A 32 5.19 -2.81 8.36
CA VAL A 32 4.07 -2.23 9.09
C VAL A 32 4.64 -1.28 10.13
N ASP A 33 4.39 0.01 9.97
CA ASP A 33 4.76 1.03 10.94
C ASP A 33 3.66 1.24 11.99
N ASP A 34 3.93 2.10 12.98
CA ASP A 34 3.00 2.39 14.06
C ASP A 34 1.65 2.95 13.58
N GLY A 35 1.65 3.78 12.54
CA GLY A 35 0.43 4.38 12.00
C GLY A 35 -0.46 3.34 11.32
N SER A 36 0.14 2.48 10.51
CA SER A 36 -0.53 1.39 9.81
C SER A 36 -1.07 0.37 10.82
N ARG A 37 -0.27 0.05 11.84
CA ARG A 37 -0.70 -0.81 12.95
C ARG A 37 -1.87 -0.22 13.70
N ALA A 38 -1.81 1.05 14.11
CA ALA A 38 -2.88 1.71 14.84
C ALA A 38 -4.19 1.73 14.03
N PHE A 39 -4.10 1.95 12.71
CA PHE A 39 -5.24 1.90 11.82
C PHE A 39 -5.90 0.51 11.79
N VAL A 40 -5.10 -0.55 11.62
CA VAL A 40 -5.60 -1.94 11.61
C VAL A 40 -6.23 -2.31 12.95
N GLU A 41 -5.56 -2.00 14.06
CA GLU A 41 -6.08 -2.31 15.40
C GLU A 41 -7.33 -1.50 15.75
N ALA A 42 -7.52 -0.30 15.20
CA ALA A 42 -8.74 0.49 15.40
C ALA A 42 -9.92 0.05 14.51
N SER A 43 -9.68 -0.78 13.49
CA SER A 43 -10.70 -1.14 12.51
C SER A 43 -11.75 -2.09 13.10
N THR A 44 -13.02 -1.69 13.09
CA THR A 44 -14.16 -2.49 13.57
C THR A 44 -14.95 -3.15 12.43
N PHE A 45 -14.61 -2.85 11.18
CA PHE A 45 -15.19 -3.43 9.98
C PHE A 45 -14.09 -3.80 9.01
N TYR A 46 -14.14 -5.02 8.46
CA TYR A 46 -13.15 -5.50 7.50
C TYR A 46 -13.75 -6.54 6.56
N LEU A 47 -13.11 -6.72 5.40
CA LEU A 47 -13.45 -7.75 4.43
C LEU A 47 -12.37 -8.82 4.46
N PHE A 48 -12.79 -10.08 4.62
CA PHE A 48 -11.86 -11.22 4.61
C PHE A 48 -12.08 -12.03 3.33
N ALA A 49 -11.05 -12.08 2.50
CA ALA A 49 -11.08 -12.78 1.23
C ALA A 49 -10.23 -14.05 1.30
N THR A 50 -10.73 -15.15 0.74
CA THR A 50 -9.99 -16.41 0.60
C THR A 50 -10.12 -16.92 -0.82
N THR A 51 -9.07 -17.59 -1.30
CA THR A 51 -9.05 -18.20 -2.64
C THR A 51 -9.01 -19.72 -2.53
N GLY A 52 -9.89 -20.39 -3.27
CA GLY A 52 -9.92 -21.84 -3.40
C GLY A 52 -8.81 -22.36 -4.31
N ALA A 53 -8.58 -23.68 -4.29
CA ALA A 53 -7.56 -24.32 -5.13
C ALA A 53 -7.84 -24.21 -6.65
N ASP A 54 -9.09 -23.96 -7.03
CA ASP A 54 -9.56 -23.70 -8.40
C ASP A 54 -9.44 -22.23 -8.82
N GLY A 55 -8.97 -21.36 -7.93
CA GLY A 55 -8.86 -19.91 -8.17
C GLY A 55 -10.13 -19.12 -7.88
N GLY A 56 -11.22 -19.76 -7.41
CA GLY A 56 -12.42 -19.05 -6.96
C GLY A 56 -12.13 -18.18 -5.74
N VAL A 57 -12.73 -16.98 -5.65
CA VAL A 57 -12.54 -16.05 -4.53
C VAL A 57 -13.87 -15.84 -3.82
N ASP A 58 -13.88 -16.06 -2.50
CA ASP A 58 -15.00 -15.72 -1.61
C ASP A 58 -14.60 -14.56 -0.68
N VAL A 59 -15.55 -13.67 -0.39
CA VAL A 59 -15.32 -12.49 0.45
C VAL A 59 -16.43 -12.35 1.48
N SER A 60 -16.05 -12.38 2.76
CA SER A 60 -16.97 -12.18 3.88
C SER A 60 -16.77 -10.81 4.54
N PRO A 61 -17.79 -9.96 4.64
CA PRO A 61 -17.75 -8.78 5.50
C PRO A 61 -17.84 -9.19 6.98
N ARG A 62 -17.04 -8.55 7.83
CA ARG A 62 -16.99 -8.82 9.27
C ARG A 62 -17.06 -7.52 10.06
N GLY A 63 -17.75 -7.59 11.20
CA GLY A 63 -17.79 -6.53 12.19
C GLY A 63 -17.37 -7.09 13.55
N ASP A 64 -16.35 -6.49 14.16
CA ASP A 64 -15.79 -6.92 15.45
C ASP A 64 -15.40 -5.68 16.27
N PRO A 65 -15.26 -5.80 17.61
CA PRO A 65 -14.68 -4.74 18.43
C PRO A 65 -13.25 -4.37 18.00
N ALA A 66 -12.84 -3.12 18.25
CA ALA A 66 -11.48 -2.68 18.02
C ALA A 66 -10.46 -3.57 18.76
N GLY A 67 -9.31 -3.82 18.14
CA GLY A 67 -8.25 -4.68 18.64
C GLY A 67 -8.46 -6.18 18.36
N ARG A 68 -9.58 -6.55 17.72
CA ARG A 68 -9.80 -7.94 17.30
C ARG A 68 -8.86 -8.36 16.17
N VAL A 69 -8.69 -7.48 15.18
CA VAL A 69 -7.66 -7.66 14.15
C VAL A 69 -6.35 -7.10 14.68
N ARG A 70 -5.28 -7.90 14.60
CA ARG A 70 -3.95 -7.53 15.10
C ARG A 70 -2.97 -7.40 13.95
N ALA A 71 -2.17 -6.35 13.98
CA ALA A 71 -1.03 -6.20 13.09
C ALA A 71 0.24 -6.78 13.77
N PRO A 72 1.27 -7.16 12.99
CA PRO A 72 2.57 -7.55 13.56
C PRO A 72 3.21 -6.40 14.36
N ALA A 73 4.27 -6.73 15.11
CA ALA A 73 5.08 -5.72 15.79
C ALA A 73 5.48 -4.62 14.81
N ALA A 74 5.24 -3.36 15.19
CA ALA A 74 5.60 -2.25 14.32
C ALA A 74 7.11 -2.18 14.25
N ALA A 75 7.65 -2.07 13.03
CA ALA A 75 9.04 -1.75 12.85
C ALA A 75 9.19 -0.23 12.79
N PRO A 76 10.27 0.35 13.36
CA PRO A 76 10.52 1.77 13.24
C PRO A 76 10.54 2.13 11.75
N ARG A 77 9.82 3.20 11.41
CA ARG A 77 9.87 3.75 10.06
C ARG A 77 11.33 4.07 9.74
N GLN A 78 11.88 3.50 8.67
CA GLN A 78 13.20 3.93 8.20
C GLN A 78 13.08 5.42 7.87
N SER A 79 13.91 6.24 8.50
CA SER A 79 13.88 7.70 8.35
C SER A 79 14.38 8.08 6.96
N GLY A 80 13.53 7.95 5.95
CA GLY A 80 13.61 8.81 4.77
C GLY A 80 13.23 10.19 5.24
N THR A 81 14.18 11.13 5.25
CA THR A 81 14.00 12.52 5.70
C THR A 81 12.77 13.15 5.04
N SER A 82 11.62 13.09 5.70
CA SER A 82 10.48 13.94 5.40
C SER A 82 10.46 15.00 6.47
N ALA A 83 11.22 16.07 6.23
CA ALA A 83 10.96 17.34 6.89
C ALA A 83 9.57 17.78 6.41
N VAL A 84 8.58 17.57 7.28
CA VAL A 84 7.26 18.17 7.17
C VAL A 84 7.47 19.69 7.16
N LYS A 85 6.96 20.35 6.11
CA LYS A 85 6.79 21.80 6.06
C LYS A 85 5.31 22.10 6.01
#